data_AF-A0A2G6C5N1-F1
#
_entry.id   AF-A0A2G6C5N1-F1
#
_cell.length_a   1.000
_cell.length_b   1.000
_cell.length_c   1.000
_cell.angle_alpha   90.00
_cell.angle_beta   90.00
_cell.angle_gamma   90.00
#
_symmetry.space_group_name_H-M   'P 1'
#
loop_
_entity.id
_entity.type
_entity.pdbx_description
1 polymer ?
#
loop_
_entity_poly.entity_id
_entity_poly.type
_entity_poly.pdbx_seq_one_letter_code
_entity_poly.pdbx_strand_id
1 'polypeptide(L)'
;MFDQIQLNLENYIQLIGLSLDFIGILAIVIGFAISIFLALRRLTNKRANNHNDFKLFRQSLARSILIGLEFLVAGDIIRTVAGDLTPTGVLTLGGIVLIRIVLGLTLEAEISGQLKWYNPFWRRKKSKKSD
;
A
#
# COMPACT_ATOMS: atom_id res chain seq x y z
N MET A 1 1.35 40.71 3.80
CA MET A 1 0.32 39.99 4.59
C MET A 1 -0.08 38.68 3.90
N PHE A 2 -0.43 38.70 2.61
CA PHE A 2 -0.73 37.49 1.84
C PHE A 2 0.42 36.48 1.77
N ASP A 3 1.67 36.92 1.56
CA ASP A 3 2.84 36.01 1.53
C ASP A 3 3.08 35.28 2.85
N GLN A 4 2.83 35.95 4.00
CA GLN A 4 2.97 35.33 5.32
C GLN A 4 1.91 34.24 5.55
N ILE A 5 0.69 34.44 5.04
CA ILE A 5 -0.39 33.46 5.13
C ILE A 5 -0.08 32.25 4.23
N GLN A 6 0.46 32.48 3.04
CA GLN A 6 0.83 31.43 2.09
C GLN A 6 1.96 30.54 2.63
N LEU A 7 3.04 31.14 3.18
CA LEU A 7 4.14 30.41 3.80
C LEU A 7 3.69 29.55 5.00
N ASN A 8 2.72 30.06 5.79
CA ASN A 8 2.16 29.28 6.90
C ASN A 8 1.35 28.09 6.39
N LEU A 9 0.52 28.29 5.37
CA LEU A 9 -0.30 27.21 4.80
C LEU A 9 0.55 26.10 4.20
N GLU A 10 1.57 26.42 3.41
CA GLU A 10 2.48 25.42 2.83
C GLU A 10 3.16 24.58 3.92
N ASN A 11 3.66 25.22 4.98
CA ASN A 11 4.26 24.53 6.11
C ASN A 11 3.27 23.59 6.82
N TYR A 12 2.03 24.04 7.07
CA TYR A 12 1.01 23.19 7.69
C TYR A 12 0.65 21.99 6.81
N ILE A 13 0.46 22.21 5.51
CA ILE A 13 0.09 21.15 4.58
C ILE A 13 1.22 20.12 4.44
N GLN A 14 2.47 20.56 4.36
CA GLN A 14 3.64 19.68 4.37
C GLN A 14 3.72 18.85 5.66
N LEU A 15 3.48 19.48 6.81
CA LEU A 15 3.52 18.80 8.10
C LEU A 15 2.43 17.74 8.24
N ILE A 16 1.23 18.02 7.72
CA ILE A 16 0.13 17.04 7.66
C ILE A 16 0.51 15.88 6.73
N GLY A 17 1.00 16.16 5.52
CA GLY A 17 1.43 15.12 4.58
C GLY A 17 2.51 14.21 5.18
N LEU A 18 3.52 14.81 5.81
CA LEU A 18 4.60 14.08 6.47
C LEU A 18 4.10 13.25 7.66
N SER A 19 3.12 13.76 8.40
CA SER A 19 2.49 13.02 9.50
C SER A 19 1.73 11.80 8.99
N LEU A 20 0.99 11.92 7.89
CA LEU A 20 0.31 10.78 7.26
C LEU A 20 1.29 9.75 6.73
N ASP A 21 2.37 10.20 6.08
CA ASP A 21 3.44 9.32 5.61
C ASP A 21 4.03 8.53 6.79
N PHE A 22 4.33 9.23 7.89
CA PHE A 22 4.87 8.62 9.10
C PHE A 22 3.91 7.58 9.70
N ILE A 23 2.62 7.90 9.82
CA ILE A 23 1.59 6.98 10.31
C ILE A 23 1.50 5.74 9.41
N GLY A 24 1.52 5.92 8.10
CA GLY A 24 1.48 4.82 7.14
C GLY A 24 2.68 3.88 7.28
N ILE A 25 3.89 4.44 7.36
CA ILE A 25 5.13 3.68 7.59
C ILE A 25 5.05 2.94 8.93
N LEU A 26 4.60 3.63 9.99
CA LEU A 26 4.47 3.05 11.33
C LEU A 26 3.50 1.86 11.34
N ALA A 27 2.35 1.98 10.66
CA ALA A 27 1.36 0.91 10.55
C ALA A 27 1.93 -0.34 9.86
N ILE A 28 2.73 -0.16 8.80
CA ILE A 28 3.43 -1.27 8.11
C ILE A 28 4.41 -1.94 9.06
N VAL A 29 5.28 -1.15 9.71
CA VAL A 29 6.32 -1.67 10.59
C VAL A 29 5.73 -2.41 11.78
N ILE A 30 4.71 -1.86 12.43
CA ILE A 30 4.03 -2.49 13.57
C ILE A 30 3.34 -3.79 13.13
N GLY A 31 2.59 -3.77 12.03
CA GLY A 31 1.90 -4.97 11.55
C GLY A 31 2.87 -6.07 11.12
N PHE A 32 4.01 -5.72 10.53
CA PHE A 32 5.09 -6.65 10.23
C PHE A 32 5.70 -7.25 11.50
N ALA A 33 6.04 -6.41 12.50
CA ALA A 33 6.60 -6.85 13.78
C ALA A 33 5.65 -7.80 14.53
N ILE A 34 4.35 -7.46 14.59
CA ILE A 34 3.32 -8.32 15.19
C ILE A 34 3.22 -9.65 14.43
N SER A 35 3.24 -9.62 13.09
CA SER A 35 3.16 -10.83 12.26
C SER A 35 4.34 -11.77 12.53
N ILE A 36 5.56 -11.23 12.63
CA ILE A 36 6.77 -11.98 12.99
C ILE A 36 6.67 -12.55 14.39
N PHE A 37 6.29 -11.74 15.38
CA PHE A 37 6.18 -12.18 16.77
C PHE A 37 5.19 -13.34 16.92
N LEU A 38 4.02 -13.23 16.27
CA LEU A 38 3.03 -14.30 16.26
C LEU A 38 3.53 -15.57 15.56
N ALA A 39 4.26 -15.43 14.44
CA ALA A 39 4.85 -16.57 13.74
C ALA A 39 5.90 -17.29 14.61
N LEU A 40 6.83 -16.56 15.22
CA LEU A 40 7.86 -17.10 16.13
C LEU A 40 7.24 -17.84 17.31
N ARG A 41 6.24 -17.25 17.97
CA ARG A 41 5.54 -17.88 19.11
C ARG A 41 4.84 -19.18 18.73
N ARG A 42 4.34 -19.28 17.49
CA ARG A 42 3.72 -20.52 16.99
C ARG A 42 4.75 -21.59 16.64
N LEU A 43 5.90 -21.21 16.08
CA LEU A 43 7.00 -22.14 15.82
C LEU A 43 7.54 -22.78 17.11
N THR A 44 7.54 -22.04 18.22
CA THR A 44 7.93 -22.60 19.53
C THR A 44 6.92 -23.60 20.11
N ASN A 45 5.66 -23.56 19.66
CA ASN A 45 4.65 -24.55 20.04
C ASN A 45 4.66 -25.70 19.01
N LYS A 46 5.13 -26.89 19.41
CA LYS A 46 5.32 -28.11 18.58
C LYS A 46 4.06 -28.68 17.87
N ARG A 47 2.95 -27.93 17.78
CA ARG A 47 1.66 -28.34 17.22
C ARG A 47 1.33 -27.66 15.87
N ALA A 48 2.29 -26.95 15.29
CA ALA A 48 2.11 -26.15 14.09
C ALA A 48 1.97 -27.02 12.83
N ASN A 49 0.77 -27.02 12.24
CA ASN A 49 0.53 -27.56 10.92
C ASN A 49 1.07 -26.55 9.88
N ASN A 50 2.27 -26.81 9.36
CA ASN A 50 3.14 -25.87 8.64
C ASN A 50 2.44 -25.07 7.52
N HIS A 51 1.44 -25.65 6.86
CA HIS A 51 0.73 -25.01 5.75
C HIS A 51 -0.20 -23.85 6.18
N ASN A 52 -0.83 -23.93 7.36
CA ASN A 52 -1.82 -22.93 7.75
C ASN A 52 -1.18 -21.67 8.37
N ASP A 53 -0.01 -21.83 9.00
CA ASP A 53 0.69 -20.72 9.66
C ASP A 53 1.32 -19.74 8.66
N PHE A 54 1.88 -20.22 7.55
CA PHE A 54 2.40 -19.34 6.49
C PHE A 54 1.30 -18.50 5.84
N LYS A 55 0.11 -19.07 5.64
CA LYS A 55 -1.05 -18.37 5.10
C LYS A 55 -1.51 -17.25 6.04
N LEU A 56 -1.57 -17.51 7.34
CA LEU A 56 -1.97 -16.53 8.35
C LEU A 56 -0.95 -15.40 8.53
N PHE A 57 0.34 -15.72 8.45
CA PHE A 57 1.41 -14.72 8.43
C PHE A 57 1.28 -13.79 7.22
N ARG A 58 1.18 -14.36 5.99
CA ARG A 58 0.99 -13.57 4.77
C ARG A 58 -0.26 -12.71 4.81
N GLN A 59 -1.36 -13.23 5.35
CA GLN A 59 -2.63 -12.49 5.42
C GLN A 59 -2.56 -11.32 6.41
N SER A 60 -1.85 -11.49 7.54
CA SER A 60 -1.65 -10.43 8.53
C SER A 60 -0.73 -9.33 7.99
N LEU A 61 0.36 -9.73 7.34
CA LEU A 61 1.30 -8.84 6.68
C LEU A 61 0.61 -8.04 5.56
N ALA A 62 -0.15 -8.71 4.68
CA ALA A 62 -0.88 -8.05 3.60
C ALA A 62 -1.88 -7.00 4.11
N ARG A 63 -2.61 -7.30 5.21
CA ARG A 63 -3.53 -6.33 5.83
C ARG A 63 -2.81 -5.11 6.36
N SER A 64 -1.65 -5.29 7.00
CA SER A 64 -0.86 -4.15 7.52
C SER A 64 -0.29 -3.27 6.40
N ILE A 65 0.15 -3.88 5.29
CA ILE A 65 0.60 -3.16 4.11
C ILE A 65 -0.55 -2.36 3.50
N LEU A 66 -1.72 -2.96 3.35
CA LEU A 66 -2.88 -2.29 2.77
C LEU A 66 -3.25 -1.01 3.55
N ILE A 67 -3.33 -1.12 4.89
CA ILE A 67 -3.62 0.03 5.76
C ILE A 67 -2.51 1.09 5.62
N GLY A 68 -1.24 0.68 5.66
CA GLY A 68 -0.13 1.61 5.50
C GLY A 68 -0.15 2.34 4.17
N LEU A 69 -0.50 1.63 3.10
CA LEU A 69 -0.64 2.21 1.76
C LEU A 69 -1.78 3.23 1.69
N GLU A 70 -2.90 3.04 2.39
CA GLU A 70 -3.97 4.05 2.43
C GLU A 70 -3.48 5.38 3.02
N PHE A 71 -2.69 5.34 4.10
CA PHE A 71 -2.11 6.53 4.72
C PHE A 71 -1.00 7.16 3.88
N LEU A 72 -0.10 6.34 3.33
CA LEU A 72 0.92 6.80 2.38
C LEU A 72 0.23 7.46 1.17
N VAL A 73 -0.89 6.90 0.69
CA VAL A 73 -1.68 7.46 -0.41
C VAL A 73 -2.18 8.86 -0.11
N ALA A 74 -2.76 9.04 1.07
CA ALA A 74 -3.20 10.34 1.52
C ALA A 74 -2.05 11.35 1.64
N GLY A 75 -0.91 10.97 2.23
CA GLY A 75 0.25 11.87 2.39
C GLY A 75 0.81 12.40 1.07
N ASP A 76 0.95 11.52 0.08
CA ASP A 76 1.40 11.89 -1.26
C ASP A 76 0.40 12.84 -1.96
N ILE A 77 -0.92 12.58 -1.87
CA ILE A 77 -1.94 13.47 -2.46
C ILE A 77 -1.88 14.86 -1.83
N ILE A 78 -1.72 14.94 -0.51
CA ILE A 78 -1.62 16.23 0.19
C ILE A 78 -0.38 16.99 -0.29
N ARG A 79 0.77 16.31 -0.35
CA ARG A 79 2.02 16.89 -0.84
C ARG A 79 1.92 17.35 -2.29
N THR A 80 1.15 16.63 -3.12
CA THR A 80 1.01 16.98 -4.53
C THR A 80 0.11 18.20 -4.77
N VAL A 81 -0.96 18.35 -3.98
CA VAL A 81 -1.88 19.49 -4.07
C VAL A 81 -1.29 20.77 -3.47
N ALA A 82 -0.35 20.65 -2.53
CA ALA A 82 0.30 21.78 -1.85
C ALA A 82 1.37 22.50 -2.66
N GLY A 83 1.84 21.90 -3.77
CA GLY A 83 2.95 22.44 -4.55
C GLY A 83 2.49 23.49 -5.56
N ASP A 84 3.33 24.49 -5.80
CA ASP A 84 3.12 25.44 -6.89
C ASP A 84 3.08 24.70 -8.24
N LEU A 85 1.99 24.89 -8.99
CA LEU A 85 1.75 24.32 -10.32
C LEU A 85 2.65 24.97 -11.40
N THR A 86 3.94 25.14 -11.12
CA THR A 86 4.94 25.52 -12.11
C THR A 86 5.21 24.34 -13.05
N PRO A 87 5.58 24.57 -14.32
CA PRO A 87 5.88 23.49 -15.27
C PRO A 87 6.94 22.50 -14.74
N THR A 88 7.91 23.00 -13.97
CA THR A 88 8.95 22.19 -13.31
C THR A 88 8.39 21.38 -12.14
N GLY A 89 7.53 21.99 -11.31
CA GLY A 89 6.85 21.29 -10.21
C GLY A 89 5.95 20.17 -10.69
N VAL A 90 5.20 20.39 -11.78
CA VAL A 90 4.34 19.39 -12.42
C VAL A 90 5.15 18.19 -12.95
N LEU A 91 6.36 18.42 -13.49
CA LEU A 91 7.26 17.35 -13.94
C LEU A 91 7.76 16.47 -12.79
N THR A 92 8.20 17.08 -11.68
CA THR A 92 8.61 16.33 -10.48
C THR A 92 7.43 15.55 -9.89
N LEU A 93 6.26 16.17 -9.84
CA LEU A 93 5.00 15.55 -9.41
C LEU A 93 4.65 14.32 -10.25
N GLY A 94 4.69 14.49 -11.57
CA GLY A 94 4.40 13.42 -12.52
C GLY A 94 5.36 12.24 -12.36
N GLY A 95 6.65 12.51 -12.12
CA GLY A 95 7.65 11.49 -11.84
C GLY A 95 7.35 10.68 -10.56
N ILE A 96 7.01 11.36 -9.46
CA ILE A 96 6.69 10.70 -8.18
C ILE A 96 5.42 9.84 -8.32
N VAL A 97 4.36 10.39 -8.93
CA VAL A 97 3.11 9.66 -9.17
C VAL A 97 3.33 8.45 -10.08
N LEU A 98 4.17 8.56 -11.11
CA LEU A 98 4.52 7.43 -11.98
C LEU A 98 5.22 6.30 -11.22
N ILE A 99 6.24 6.64 -10.41
CA ILE A 99 6.94 5.66 -9.57
C ILE A 99 5.94 4.94 -8.68
N ARG A 100 5.01 5.70 -8.08
CA ARG A 100 3.98 5.13 -7.22
C ARG A 100 3.05 4.18 -7.94
N ILE A 101 2.57 4.55 -9.13
CA ILE A 101 1.71 3.69 -9.94
C ILE A 101 2.43 2.40 -10.28
N VAL A 102 3.69 2.47 -10.72
CA VAL A 102 4.48 1.28 -11.06
C VAL A 102 4.69 0.40 -9.84
N LEU A 103 5.15 0.94 -8.70
CA LEU A 103 5.38 0.18 -7.48
C LEU A 103 4.10 -0.48 -6.94
N GLY A 104 2.99 0.27 -6.93
CA GLY A 104 1.68 -0.26 -6.51
C GLY A 104 1.23 -1.43 -7.39
N LEU A 105 1.38 -1.30 -8.71
CA LEU A 105 1.03 -2.36 -9.67
C LEU A 105 1.96 -3.58 -9.56
N THR A 106 3.26 -3.37 -9.38
CA THR A 106 4.25 -4.45 -9.24
C THR A 106 4.00 -5.27 -7.98
N LEU A 107 3.79 -4.60 -6.84
CA LEU A 107 3.56 -5.28 -5.56
C LEU A 107 2.25 -6.07 -5.57
N GLU A 108 1.20 -5.49 -6.14
CA GLU A 108 -0.09 -6.16 -6.27
C GLU A 108 -0.03 -7.37 -7.22
N ALA A 109 0.74 -7.28 -8.31
CA ALA A 109 0.99 -8.40 -9.21
C ALA A 109 1.74 -9.56 -8.52
N GLU A 110 2.75 -9.25 -7.71
CA GLU A 110 3.53 -10.25 -6.96
C GLU A 110 2.69 -10.95 -5.90
N ILE A 111 1.86 -10.21 -5.15
CA ILE A 111 1.00 -10.77 -4.11
C ILE A 111 -0.14 -11.60 -4.70
N SER A 112 -0.70 -11.18 -5.83
CA SER A 112 -1.86 -11.84 -6.46
C SER A 112 -1.48 -13.03 -7.34
N GLY A 113 -0.24 -13.10 -7.81
CA GLY A 113 0.22 -14.09 -8.79
C GLY A 113 -0.48 -13.99 -10.15
N GLN A 114 -1.34 -12.99 -10.35
CA GLN A 114 -2.14 -12.73 -11.54
C GLN A 114 -2.23 -11.22 -11.74
N LEU A 115 -1.87 -10.72 -12.93
CA LEU A 115 -2.07 -9.31 -13.29
C LEU A 115 -3.58 -9.03 -13.27
N LYS A 116 -4.06 -8.01 -12.53
CA LYS A 116 -5.49 -7.65 -12.45
C LYS A 116 -6.17 -7.43 -13.82
N TRP A 117 -5.40 -6.99 -14.82
CA TRP A 117 -5.85 -6.79 -16.20
C TRP A 117 -6.09 -8.10 -16.95
N TYR A 118 -5.52 -9.21 -16.47
CA TYR A 118 -5.79 -10.55 -16.96
C TYR A 118 -6.85 -11.20 -16.09
N ASN A 119 -8.10 -10.88 -16.38
CA ASN A 119 -9.24 -11.60 -15.85
C ASN A 119 -9.71 -12.60 -16.92
N PRO A 120 -9.23 -13.86 -16.93
CA PRO A 120 -9.81 -14.88 -17.78
C PRO A 120 -11.10 -15.37 -17.12
N PHE A 121 -12.14 -14.51 -17.09
CA PHE A 121 -13.54 -14.94 -16.89
C PHE A 121 -13.98 -15.97 -17.96
N TRP A 122 -13.15 -16.22 -18.97
CA TRP A 122 -13.35 -17.22 -20.01
C TRP A 122 -12.52 -18.49 -19.80
N ARG A 123 -12.71 -19.18 -18.66
CA ARG A 123 -12.48 -20.64 -18.60
C ARG A 123 -13.73 -21.43 -18.26
N ARG A 124 -14.64 -21.35 -19.23
CA ARG A 124 -15.74 -22.22 -19.61
C ARG A 124 -15.51 -23.73 -19.36
N LYS A 125 -16.57 -24.44 -18.95
CA LYS A 125 -17.10 -25.71 -19.54
C LYS A 125 -18.42 -26.05 -18.82
N LYS A 126 -19.61 -25.97 -19.46
CA LYS A 126 -20.18 -26.91 -20.43
C LYS A 126 -19.87 -28.39 -20.10
N SER A 127 -20.74 -29.01 -19.30
CA SER A 127 -21.01 -30.46 -19.18
C SER A 127 -22.06 -30.61 -18.06
N LYS A 128 -23.35 -30.81 -18.33
CA LYS A 128 -23.94 -32.06 -18.83
C LYS A 128 -25.24 -31.77 -19.59
N LYS A 129 -25.29 -32.21 -20.85
CA LYS A 129 -26.52 -32.62 -21.54
C LYS A 129 -26.28 -34.05 -21.98
N SER A 130 -26.77 -34.98 -21.17
CA SER A 130 -27.07 -36.38 -21.46
C SER A 130 -27.57 -36.97 -20.13
N ASP A 131 -28.87 -36.88 -19.88
CA ASP A 131 -29.81 -38.01 -20.04
C ASP A 131 -31.24 -37.47 -19.99
#